data_AF-A0ABD1LJK4-F1
#
_entry.id   AF-A0ABD1LJK4-F1
#
_cell.length_a   1.000
_cell.length_b   1.000
_cell.length_c   1.000
_cell.angle_alpha   90.00
_cell.angle_beta   90.00
_cell.angle_gamma   90.00
#
_symmetry.space_group_name_H-M   'P 1'
#
loop_
_entity.id
_entity.type
_entity.pdbx_description
1 polymer ?
#
loop_
_entity_poly.entity_id
_entity_poly.type
_entity_poly.pdbx_seq_one_letter_code
_entity_poly.pdbx_strand_id
1 'polypeptide(L)'
;MFALSCCKNTCCLSHSVTLLIRSFGANPTVYELDEMTNGQQIERALLQLGCQPSVPTVFIGQQLIGGSKRVMSLHLRNELVPLLINAGAIWI
;
A
#
# COMPACT_ATOMS: atom_id res chain seq x y z
N MET A 1 -3.81 -10.97 3.40
CA MET A 1 -2.81 -10.70 2.34
C MET A 1 -2.75 -9.19 2.14
N PHE A 2 -1.61 -8.56 2.45
CA PHE A 2 -1.42 -7.11 2.37
C PHE A 2 -0.67 -6.83 1.08
N ALA A 3 -1.24 -6.05 0.17
CA ALA A 3 -0.61 -5.77 -1.11
C ALA A 3 -0.24 -4.29 -1.18
N LEU A 4 1.04 -4.01 -1.33
CA LEU A 4 1.57 -2.68 -1.60
C LEU A 4 2.02 -2.67 -3.06
N SER A 5 1.44 -1.79 -3.87
CA SER A 5 1.76 -1.66 -5.30
C SER A 5 2.74 -0.51 -5.53
N CYS A 6 3.86 -0.78 -6.20
CA CYS A 6 4.97 0.16 -6.45
C CYS A 6 5.24 0.31 -7.96
N CYS A 7 5.44 1.55 -8.45
CA CYS A 7 6.03 1.81 -9.77
C CYS A 7 7.41 2.47 -9.64
N LYS A 8 8.25 2.08 -10.59
CA LYS A 8 9.60 2.41 -11.06
C LYS A 8 10.66 2.54 -9.99
N ASN A 9 11.73 1.76 -10.19
CA ASN A 9 13.03 1.78 -9.52
C ASN A 9 13.14 2.92 -8.50
N THR A 10 13.08 2.57 -7.21
CA THR A 10 13.44 3.46 -6.09
C THR A 10 12.48 4.63 -5.79
N CYS A 11 11.16 4.41 -5.73
CA CYS A 11 10.32 5.39 -5.05
C CYS A 11 10.58 5.35 -3.53
N CYS A 12 11.33 6.31 -2.98
CA CYS A 12 11.66 6.38 -1.54
C CYS A 12 10.42 6.23 -0.63
N LEU A 13 9.25 6.70 -1.12
CA LEU A 13 7.98 6.63 -0.39
C LEU A 13 7.44 5.20 -0.22
N SER A 14 7.61 4.31 -1.20
CA SER A 14 7.15 2.93 -1.07
C SER A 14 7.96 2.19 0.00
N HIS A 15 9.26 2.47 0.06
CA HIS A 15 10.15 1.89 1.06
C HIS A 15 9.77 2.35 2.47
N SER A 16 9.49 3.65 2.66
CA SER A 16 9.00 4.20 3.93
C SER A 16 7.68 3.60 4.37
N VAL A 17 6.71 3.45 3.45
CA VAL A 17 5.41 2.84 3.79
C VAL A 17 5.56 1.35 4.13
N THR A 18 6.40 0.64 3.39
CA THR A 18 6.71 -0.77 3.69
C THR A 18 7.33 -0.91 5.08
N LEU A 19 8.30 -0.05 5.41
CA LEU A 19 8.96 -0.06 6.71
C LEU A 19 7.98 0.28 7.84
N LEU A 20 7.09 1.25 7.63
CA LEU A 20 6.04 1.62 8.58
C LEU A 20 5.09 0.45 8.85
N ILE A 21 4.61 -0.23 7.81
CA ILE A 21 3.72 -1.39 7.99
C ILE A 21 4.46 -2.51 8.73
N ARG A 22 5.74 -2.75 8.38
CA ARG A 22 6.59 -3.71 9.08
C ARG A 22 6.85 -3.33 10.54
N SER A 23 6.97 -2.04 10.88
CA SER A 23 7.17 -1.60 12.27
C SER A 23 5.98 -1.90 13.17
N PHE A 24 4.78 -2.08 12.59
CA PHE A 24 3.61 -2.57 13.34
C PHE A 24 3.60 -4.09 13.55
N GLY A 25 4.55 -4.84 12.96
CA GLY A 25 4.58 -6.30 12.99
C GLY A 25 3.82 -6.97 11.84
N ALA A 26 3.32 -6.21 10.87
CA ALA A 26 2.68 -6.76 9.68
C ALA A 26 3.71 -7.16 8.62
N ASN A 27 3.36 -8.14 7.78
CA ASN A 27 4.18 -8.55 6.64
C ASN A 27 3.54 -8.13 5.30
N PRO A 28 3.87 -6.94 4.75
CA PRO A 28 3.35 -6.49 3.47
C PRO A 28 4.00 -7.23 2.29
N THR A 29 3.19 -7.62 1.32
CA THR A 29 3.63 -8.09 0.00
C THR A 29 3.78 -6.88 -0.91
N VAL A 30 4.97 -6.68 -1.47
CA VAL A 30 5.25 -5.59 -2.40
C VAL A 30 5.15 -6.13 -3.83
N TYR A 31 4.35 -5.47 -4.66
CA TYR A 31 4.20 -5.75 -6.08
C TYR A 31 4.85 -4.64 -6.88
N GLU A 32 5.87 -4.98 -7.65
CA GLU A 32 6.55 -4.04 -8.54
C GLU A 32 5.88 -4.04 -9.91
N LEU A 33 5.07 -3.02 -10.19
CA LEU A 33 4.31 -2.93 -11.42
C LEU A 33 5.21 -2.88 -12.66
N ASP A 34 6.43 -2.36 -12.57
CA ASP A 34 7.33 -2.34 -13.75
C ASP A 34 7.89 -3.71 -14.13
N GLU A 35 7.99 -4.63 -13.19
CA GLU A 35 8.42 -6.01 -13.47
C GLU A 35 7.26 -6.89 -13.95
N MET A 36 6.03 -6.42 -13.77
CA MET A 36 4.82 -7.15 -14.16
C MET A 36 4.47 -6.89 -15.62
N THR A 37 4.27 -7.95 -16.40
CA THR A 37 3.82 -7.86 -17.81
C THR A 37 2.51 -7.09 -17.98
N ASN A 38 1.64 -7.12 -16.97
CA ASN A 38 0.36 -6.40 -16.91
C ASN A 38 0.41 -5.11 -16.05
N GLY A 39 1.61 -4.66 -15.65
CA GLY A 39 1.79 -3.49 -14.78
C GLY A 39 1.11 -2.21 -15.26
N GLN A 40 1.26 -1.87 -16.56
CA GLN A 40 0.60 -0.70 -17.14
C GLN A 40 -0.94 -0.77 -17.08
N GLN A 41 -1.51 -1.98 -17.19
CA GLN A 41 -2.96 -2.15 -17.12
C GLN A 41 -3.46 -1.94 -15.69
N ILE A 42 -2.72 -2.48 -14.71
CA ILE A 42 -2.99 -2.28 -13.29
C ILE A 42 -2.85 -0.80 -12.94
N GLU A 43 -1.79 -0.13 -13.38
CA GLU A 43 -1.59 1.30 -13.15
C GLU A 43 -2.76 2.15 -13.69
N ARG A 44 -3.22 1.87 -14.91
CA ARG A 44 -4.40 2.52 -15.48
C ARG A 44 -5.66 2.27 -14.65
N ALA A 45 -5.86 1.04 -14.17
CA ALA A 45 -6.99 0.72 -13.29
C ALA A 45 -6.90 1.49 -11.96
N LEU A 46 -5.71 1.62 -11.38
CA LEU A 46 -5.48 2.41 -10.16
C LEU A 46 -5.79 3.91 -10.36
N LEU A 47 -5.40 4.47 -11.51
CA LEU A 47 -5.75 5.84 -11.88
C LEU A 47 -7.28 6.01 -12.02
N GLN A 48 -7.97 5.05 -12.63
CA GLN A 48 -9.43 5.06 -12.74
C GLN A 48 -10.13 4.92 -11.39
N LEU A 49 -9.53 4.20 -10.44
CA LEU A 49 -9.99 4.11 -9.05
C LEU A 49 -9.69 5.37 -8.23
N GLY A 50 -9.09 6.41 -8.82
CA GLY A 50 -8.82 7.68 -8.16
C GLY A 50 -7.52 7.73 -7.37
N CYS A 51 -6.62 6.75 -7.52
CA CYS A 51 -5.28 6.84 -6.95
C CYS A 51 -4.42 7.77 -7.81
N GLN A 52 -4.26 9.01 -7.36
CA GLN A 52 -3.37 10.00 -8.00
C GLN A 52 -2.39 10.59 -6.97
N PRO A 53 -1.06 10.39 -7.15
CA PRO A 53 -0.42 9.53 -8.16
C PRO A 53 -0.81 8.05 -8.01
N SER A 54 -0.73 7.28 -9.10
CA SER A 54 -1.09 5.84 -9.17
C SER A 54 -0.36 4.98 -8.16
N VAL A 55 0.82 5.42 -7.71
CA VAL A 55 1.68 4.71 -6.77
C VAL A 55 2.33 5.66 -5.75
N PRO A 56 2.70 5.14 -4.55
CA PRO A 56 2.44 3.78 -4.09
C PRO A 56 0.97 3.61 -3.71
N THR A 57 0.32 2.55 -4.19
CA THR A 57 -1.05 2.22 -3.80
C THR A 57 -1.05 1.09 -2.78
N VAL A 58 -1.77 1.27 -1.68
CA VAL A 58 -1.80 0.32 -0.57
C VAL A 58 -3.18 -0.33 -0.45
N PHE A 59 -3.16 -1.65 -0.33
CA PHE A 59 -4.32 -2.47 -0.05
C PHE A 59 -4.18 -3.19 1.28
N ILE A 60 -5.20 -3.06 2.13
CA ILE A 60 -5.27 -3.69 3.46
C ILE A 60 -6.56 -4.52 3.49
N GLY A 61 -6.45 -5.83 3.71
CA GLY A 61 -7.63 -6.71 3.78
C GLY A 61 -8.52 -6.66 2.53
N GLN A 62 -7.92 -6.66 1.34
CA GLN A 62 -8.60 -6.52 0.04
C GLN A 62 -9.26 -5.13 -0.21
N GLN A 63 -9.15 -4.18 0.72
CA GLN A 63 -9.65 -2.83 0.53
C GLN A 63 -8.56 -1.90 0.01
N LEU A 64 -8.92 -1.06 -0.97
CA LEU A 64 -8.09 0.02 -1.46
C LEU A 64 -8.03 1.14 -0.41
N ILE A 65 -6.88 1.30 0.23
CA ILE A 65 -6.61 2.41 1.15
C ILE A 65 -6.15 3.64 0.36
N GLY A 66 -5.43 3.43 -0.73
CA GLY A 66 -4.95 4.48 -1.63
C GLY A 66 -3.47 4.79 -1.47
N GLY A 67 -3.10 6.05 -1.69
CA GLY A 67 -1.72 6.51 -1.77
C GLY A 67 -0.94 6.59 -0.44
N SER A 68 0.36 6.86 -0.52
CA SER A 68 1.22 7.17 0.65
C SER A 68 0.64 8.25 1.57
N LYS A 69 0.06 9.32 1.00
CA LYS A 69 -0.59 10.41 1.76
C LYS A 69 -1.74 9.90 2.62
N ARG A 70 -2.55 8.98 2.08
CA ARG A 70 -3.70 8.44 2.79
C ARG A 70 -3.25 7.51 3.92
N VAL A 71 -2.25 6.68 3.67
CA VAL A 71 -1.64 5.84 4.71
C VAL A 71 -1.03 6.67 5.83
N MET A 72 -0.28 7.74 5.52
CA MET A 72 0.22 8.65 6.55
C MET A 72 -0.90 9.34 7.32
N SER A 73 -1.96 9.77 6.64
CA SER A 73 -3.11 10.36 7.33
C SER A 73 -3.78 9.39 8.30
N LEU A 74 -3.89 8.11 7.94
CA LEU A 74 -4.42 7.06 8.83
C LEU A 74 -3.48 6.78 10.00
N HIS A 75 -2.17 6.81 9.76
CA HIS A 75 -1.17 6.66 10.81
C HIS A 75 -1.26 7.81 11.83
N LEU A 76 -1.34 9.06 11.36
CA LEU A 76 -1.51 10.25 12.22
C LEU A 76 -2.84 10.23 13.02
N ARG A 77 -3.86 9.55 12.49
CA ARG A 77 -5.17 9.37 13.16
C ARG A 77 -5.23 8.15 14.07
N ASN A 78 -4.15 7.37 14.18
CA ASN A 78 -4.13 6.05 14.83
C ASN A 78 -5.16 5.05 14.27
N GLU A 79 -5.66 5.25 13.05
CA GLU A 79 -6.63 4.37 12.38
C GLU A 79 -5.95 3.23 11.61
N LEU A 80 -4.64 3.32 11.40
CA LEU A 80 -3.89 2.30 10.66
C LEU A 80 -3.81 0.96 11.40
N VAL A 81 -3.58 0.98 12.72
CA VAL A 81 -3.49 -0.22 13.56
C VAL A 81 -4.80 -1.03 13.57
N PRO A 82 -5.99 -0.45 13.83
CA PRO A 82 -7.24 -1.22 13.79
C PRO A 82 -7.55 -1.79 12.40
N LEU A 83 -7.17 -1.10 11.32
CA LEU A 83 -7.28 -1.66 9.97
C LEU A 83 -6.38 -2.89 9.77
N LEU A 84 -5.16 -2.84 10.28
CA LEU A 84 -4.23 -3.97 10.24
C LEU A 84 -4.75 -5.16 11.07
N ILE A 85 -5.29 -4.93 12.26
CA ILE A 85 -5.91 -5.98 13.09
C ILE A 85 -7.11 -6.59 12.37
N ASN A 86 -8.03 -5.76 11.86
CA ASN A 86 -9.25 -6.23 11.19
C ASN A 86 -8.94 -7.04 9.92
N ALA A 87 -7.83 -6.73 9.25
CA ALA A 87 -7.36 -7.48 8.10
C ALA A 87 -6.52 -8.73 8.46
N GLY A 88 -6.27 -8.99 9.74
CA GLY A 88 -5.45 -10.11 10.22
C GLY A 88 -3.95 -9.93 9.94
N ALA A 89 -3.47 -8.69 9.84
CA ALA A 89 -2.08 -8.36 9.55
C ALA A 89 -1.17 -8.55 10.75
N ILE A 90 -1.72 -8.20 11.90
CA ILE A 90 -1.05 -8.17 13.19
C ILE A 90 -2.00 -8.79 14.20
N TRP A 91 -1.41 -9.50 15.14
CA TRP A 91 -2.09 -10.14 16.25
C TRP A 91 -1.43 -9.56 17.49
N ILE A 92 -2.14 -8.64 18.17
CA ILE A 92 -1.75 -8.10 19.47
C ILE A 92 -2.37 -8.98 20.56
#